data_AF-C2KYM1-F1
#
_entry.id   AF-C2KYM1-F1
#
_cell.length_a   1.000
_cell.length_b   1.000
_cell.length_c   1.000
_cell.angle_alpha   90.00
_cell.angle_beta   90.00
_cell.angle_gamma   90.00
#
_symmetry.space_group_name_H-M   'P 1'
#
loop_
_entity.id
_entity.type
_entity.pdbx_description
1 polymer ?
#
loop_
_entity_poly.entity_id
_entity_poly.type
_entity_poly.pdbx_seq_one_letter_code
_entity_poly.pdbx_strand_id
1 'polypeptide(L)'
;MAIHIQDFAGKEQFQSILCNWAKGTGLEAMVQSVDGKTVYYADGEEREPGKADALDRRSQEFGSSSIQCELQYDGEKVASLYLKEDKDGDRDRQEAALKLLCLTLEEFVKAESSVGRFEDFASRLSAGITETQSLVKEIRKSTNDLKSIQSRQKILALNANIEAARAGEHGKGFGVVADEVGRLSDSSSAVNEKISSVVKRIAEVVSSLSGEELEEQA
;
A
#
# COMPACT_ATOMS: atom_id res chain seq x y z
N MET A 1 7.60 11.90 2.56
CA MET A 1 7.52 11.78 4.03
C MET A 1 8.94 11.82 4.49
N ALA A 2 9.33 12.81 5.31
CA ALA A 2 10.69 12.85 5.83
C ALA A 2 10.91 11.61 6.70
N ILE A 3 12.02 10.91 6.47
CA ILE A 3 12.38 9.73 7.23
C ILE A 3 13.35 10.15 8.34
N HIS A 4 13.05 9.72 9.55
CA HIS A 4 13.82 10.07 10.73
C HIS A 4 14.49 8.82 11.30
N ILE A 5 15.73 8.95 11.81
CA ILE A 5 16.43 7.81 12.40
C ILE A 5 15.65 7.19 13.57
N GLN A 6 14.85 8.01 14.26
CA GLN A 6 13.95 7.61 15.33
C GLN A 6 12.89 6.59 14.87
N ASP A 7 12.49 6.61 13.60
CA ASP A 7 11.50 5.68 13.04
C ASP A 7 12.00 4.23 13.04
N PHE A 8 13.34 4.05 13.05
CA PHE A 8 13.97 2.72 13.02
C PHE A 8 14.59 2.33 14.35
N ALA A 9 14.80 3.28 15.27
CA ALA A 9 15.47 3.03 16.54
C ALA A 9 14.76 1.97 17.40
N GLY A 10 13.44 1.84 17.26
CA GLY A 10 12.61 0.84 17.93
C GLY A 10 12.76 -0.60 17.43
N LYS A 11 13.52 -0.82 16.35
CA LYS A 11 13.74 -2.16 15.76
C LYS A 11 14.91 -2.85 16.44
N GLU A 12 14.76 -4.14 16.76
CA GLU A 12 15.83 -4.96 17.37
C GLU A 12 17.08 -5.03 16.47
N GLN A 13 16.88 -5.04 15.15
CA GLN A 13 17.96 -5.06 14.16
C GLN A 13 18.82 -3.81 14.25
N PHE A 14 18.23 -2.64 14.50
CA PHE A 14 18.97 -1.38 14.65
C PHE A 14 19.95 -1.47 15.83
N GLN A 15 19.45 -1.87 17.01
CA GLN A 15 20.30 -2.06 18.20
C GLN A 15 21.36 -3.14 17.98
N SER A 16 20.99 -4.24 17.31
CA SER A 16 21.92 -5.33 17.00
C SER A 16 23.05 -4.87 16.09
N ILE A 17 22.78 -4.02 15.09
CA ILE A 17 23.81 -3.45 14.20
C ILE A 17 24.81 -2.63 15.03
N LEU A 18 24.33 -1.71 15.87
CA LEU A 18 25.19 -0.86 16.71
C LEU A 18 26.04 -1.69 17.68
N CYS A 19 25.40 -2.62 18.39
CA CYS A 19 26.05 -3.46 19.40
C CYS A 19 27.09 -4.40 18.78
N ASN A 20 26.73 -5.11 17.69
CA ASN A 20 27.63 -6.05 17.03
C ASN A 20 28.80 -5.34 16.33
N TRP A 21 28.56 -4.18 15.74
CA TRP A 21 29.64 -3.38 15.15
C TRP A 21 30.65 -2.96 16.22
N ALA A 22 30.19 -2.47 17.37
CA ALA A 22 31.08 -2.06 18.46
C ALA A 22 31.84 -3.25 19.06
N LYS A 23 31.16 -4.38 19.32
CA LYS A 23 31.81 -5.62 19.78
C LYS A 23 32.82 -6.17 18.77
N GLY A 24 32.53 -6.06 17.47
CA GLY A 24 33.37 -6.60 16.40
C GLY A 24 34.58 -5.72 16.06
N THR A 25 34.46 -4.40 16.21
CA THR A 25 35.53 -3.45 15.89
C THR A 25 36.34 -3.03 17.12
N GLY A 26 35.76 -3.14 18.32
CA GLY A 26 36.30 -2.58 19.56
C GLY A 26 36.21 -1.05 19.63
N LEU A 27 35.49 -0.41 18.70
CA LEU A 27 35.35 1.04 18.61
C LEU A 27 34.02 1.50 19.20
N GLU A 28 33.95 2.77 19.59
CA GLU A 28 32.72 3.43 20.01
C GLU A 28 32.29 4.46 18.96
N ALA A 29 31.01 4.46 18.58
CA ALA A 29 30.41 5.48 17.71
C ALA A 29 29.10 6.02 18.28
N MET A 30 28.70 7.20 17.83
CA MET A 30 27.45 7.86 18.18
C MET A 30 26.68 8.18 16.89
N VAL A 31 25.43 7.72 16.82
CA VAL A 31 24.46 8.10 15.78
C VAL A 31 23.61 9.24 16.34
N GLN A 32 23.61 10.40 15.69
CA GLN A 32 22.84 11.57 16.08
C GLN A 32 21.77 11.88 15.04
N SER A 33 20.54 12.13 15.48
CA SER A 33 19.45 12.59 14.63
C SER A 33 19.76 13.93 13.96
N VAL A 34 19.07 14.24 12.86
CA VAL A 34 19.21 15.51 12.12
C VAL A 34 18.94 16.74 12.99
N ASP A 35 17.99 16.65 13.92
CA ASP A 35 17.66 17.74 14.84
C ASP A 35 18.65 17.88 16.02
N GLY A 36 19.64 16.98 16.10
CA GLY A 36 20.67 16.97 17.14
C GLY A 36 20.20 16.54 18.52
N LYS A 37 18.90 16.24 18.71
CA LYS A 37 18.30 16.02 20.03
C LYS A 37 18.34 14.56 20.48
N THR A 38 18.47 13.63 19.53
CA THR A 38 18.42 12.20 19.80
C THR A 38 19.77 11.59 19.44
N VAL A 39 20.31 10.77 20.34
CA VAL A 39 21.56 10.06 20.16
C VAL A 39 21.39 8.58 20.46
N TYR A 40 22.15 7.76 19.74
CA TYR A 40 22.25 6.31 19.94
C TYR A 40 23.72 5.91 19.91
N TYR A 41 24.17 5.20 20.94
CA TYR A 41 25.56 4.75 21.03
C TYR A 41 25.76 3.33 20.51
N ALA A 42 26.83 3.17 19.72
CA ALA A 42 27.41 1.89 19.36
C ALA A 42 28.68 1.70 20.21
N ASP A 43 28.53 1.17 21.43
CA ASP A 43 29.62 0.96 22.40
C ASP A 43 29.65 -0.47 22.97
N GLY A 44 28.89 -1.39 22.36
CA GLY A 44 28.88 -2.81 22.70
C GLY A 44 27.96 -3.16 23.87
N GLU A 45 27.30 -2.19 24.48
CA GLU A 45 26.24 -2.43 25.46
C GLU A 45 24.93 -2.84 24.76
N GLU A 46 24.24 -3.84 25.33
CA GLU A 46 22.89 -4.21 24.87
C GLU A 46 21.87 -3.27 25.52
N ARG A 47 21.15 -2.53 24.67
CA ARG A 47 20.11 -1.59 25.08
C ARG A 47 18.74 -2.04 24.58
N GLU A 48 17.71 -1.62 25.30
CA GLU A 48 16.34 -1.80 24.82
C GLU A 48 16.12 -0.99 23.53
N PRO A 49 15.53 -1.60 22.49
CA PRO A 49 15.18 -0.89 21.26
C PRO A 49 14.30 0.35 21.52
N GLY A 50 14.58 1.42 20.78
CA GLY A 50 13.82 2.67 20.79
C GLY A 50 14.18 3.65 21.90
N LYS A 51 14.92 3.23 22.94
CA LYS A 51 15.40 4.15 23.97
C LYS A 51 16.59 4.95 23.43
N ALA A 52 16.38 6.25 23.27
CA ALA A 52 17.46 7.19 22.99
C ALA A 52 18.39 7.31 24.20
N ASP A 53 19.67 7.46 23.94
CA ASP A 53 20.64 7.74 24.99
C ASP A 53 20.49 9.18 25.46
N ALA A 54 20.73 9.41 26.75
CA ALA A 54 20.71 10.77 27.29
C ALA A 54 21.82 11.59 26.64
N LEU A 55 21.48 12.79 26.16
CA LEU A 55 22.46 13.73 25.65
C LEU A 55 23.30 14.21 26.84
N ASP A 56 24.47 13.59 27.02
CA ASP A 56 25.30 13.71 28.20
C ASP A 56 26.71 14.20 27.83
N ARG A 57 27.62 14.17 28.81
CA ARG A 57 29.00 14.60 28.57
C ARG A 57 29.71 13.73 27.52
N ARG A 58 29.32 12.45 27.34
CA ARG A 58 29.90 11.59 26.30
C ARG A 58 29.61 12.15 24.91
N SER A 59 28.42 12.69 24.67
CA SER A 59 28.07 13.31 23.37
C SER A 59 29.02 14.45 22.97
N GLN A 60 29.56 15.19 23.93
CA GLN A 60 30.55 16.26 23.68
C GLN A 60 31.92 15.70 23.25
N GLU A 61 32.28 14.49 23.71
CA GLU A 61 33.52 13.82 23.31
C GLU A 61 33.48 13.44 21.83
N PHE A 62 32.31 12.97 21.34
CA PHE A 62 32.07 12.68 19.92
C PHE A 62 31.94 13.95 19.05
N GLY A 63 31.37 15.04 19.59
CA GLY A 63 31.17 16.29 18.85
C GLY A 63 32.48 17.00 18.45
N SER A 64 33.61 16.60 19.01
CA SER A 64 34.95 17.08 18.64
C SER A 64 35.73 16.13 17.71
N SER A 65 35.13 14.99 17.34
CA SER A 65 35.77 13.98 16.50
C SER A 65 36.01 14.48 15.07
N SER A 66 37.16 14.14 14.48
CA SER A 66 37.44 14.41 13.06
C SER A 66 36.93 13.32 12.12
N ILE A 67 36.43 12.19 12.64
CA ILE A 67 35.92 11.07 11.85
C ILE A 67 34.40 11.00 12.01
N GLN A 68 33.70 11.37 10.94
CA GLN A 68 32.23 11.38 10.87
C GLN A 68 31.73 10.83 9.52
N CYS A 69 30.50 10.33 9.52
CA CYS A 69 29.78 9.90 8.32
C CYS A 69 28.34 10.43 8.34
N GLU A 70 27.81 10.79 7.18
CA GLU A 70 26.39 11.13 7.06
C GLU A 70 25.62 9.90 6.58
N LEU A 71 24.62 9.51 7.36
CA LEU A 71 23.68 8.46 6.95
C LEU A 71 22.63 9.11 6.06
N GLN A 72 22.53 8.64 4.83
CA GLN A 72 21.58 9.17 3.85
C GLN A 72 20.56 8.12 3.39
N TYR A 73 19.35 8.58 3.11
CA TYR A 73 18.31 7.80 2.47
C TYR A 73 17.71 8.63 1.33
N ASP A 74 17.72 8.08 0.11
CA ASP A 74 17.20 8.73 -1.10
C ASP A 74 17.76 10.16 -1.33
N GLY A 75 19.03 10.37 -0.97
CA GLY A 75 19.71 11.67 -1.08
C GLY A 75 19.41 12.66 0.04
N GLU A 76 18.55 12.31 1.01
CA GLU A 76 18.29 13.11 2.20
C GLU A 76 19.07 12.59 3.41
N LYS A 77 19.58 13.51 4.23
CA LYS A 77 20.30 13.17 5.47
C LYS A 77 19.30 12.70 6.53
N VAL A 78 19.53 11.52 7.09
CA VAL A 78 18.70 10.89 8.14
C VAL A 78 19.38 10.94 9.51
N ALA A 79 20.71 10.84 9.55
CA ALA A 79 21.51 10.96 10.78
C ALA A 79 22.97 11.37 10.48
N SER A 80 23.70 11.79 11.52
CA SER A 80 25.15 11.95 11.49
C SER A 80 25.78 10.94 12.44
N LEU A 81 26.80 10.23 11.97
CA LEU A 81 27.59 9.30 12.77
C LEU A 81 28.93 9.94 13.13
N TYR A 82 29.34 9.78 14.38
CA TYR A 82 30.62 10.26 14.90
C TYR A 82 31.36 9.10 15.57
N LEU A 83 32.64 8.93 15.24
CA LEU A 83 33.48 7.93 15.90
C LEU A 83 34.21 8.54 17.10
N LYS A 84 34.37 7.80 18.19
CA LYS A 84 35.32 8.15 19.25
C LYS A 84 36.73 7.83 18.76
N GLU A 85 37.54 8.85 18.51
CA GLU A 85 38.91 8.66 18.04
C GLU A 85 39.77 7.93 19.08
N ASP A 86 40.38 6.83 18.65
CA ASP A 86 41.46 6.19 19.37
C ASP A 86 42.80 6.69 18.80
N LYS A 87 43.51 7.50 19.59
CA LYS A 87 44.75 8.19 19.18
C LYS A 87 45.91 7.24 18.88
N ASP A 88 45.86 6.03 19.43
CA ASP A 88 46.90 5.02 19.26
C ASP A 88 46.55 4.06 18.10
N GLY A 89 45.34 4.16 17.55
CA GLY A 89 44.84 3.32 16.48
C GLY A 89 45.12 3.83 15.06
N ASP A 90 45.01 2.92 14.09
CA ASP A 90 45.10 3.25 12.67
C ASP A 90 43.86 4.04 12.22
N ARG A 91 44.07 5.30 11.84
CA ARG A 91 43.02 6.22 11.40
C ARG A 91 42.26 5.69 10.18
N ASP A 92 42.95 5.10 9.20
CA ASP A 92 42.30 4.61 7.97
C ASP A 92 41.40 3.42 8.30
N ARG A 93 41.84 2.57 9.23
CA ARG A 93 41.03 1.44 9.73
C ARG A 93 39.80 1.92 10.50
N GLN A 94 39.94 2.95 11.33
CA GLN A 94 38.84 3.57 12.07
C GLN A 94 37.81 4.21 11.14
N GLU A 95 38.26 4.95 10.14
CA GLU A 95 37.39 5.57 9.13
C GLU A 95 36.66 4.50 8.30
N ALA A 96 37.36 3.45 7.87
CA ALA A 96 36.74 2.33 7.18
C ALA A 96 35.68 1.63 8.04
N ALA A 97 35.96 1.42 9.34
CA ALA A 97 35.00 0.83 10.26
C ALA A 97 33.74 1.69 10.43
N LEU A 98 33.89 3.01 10.63
CA LEU A 98 32.74 3.92 10.72
C LEU A 98 31.94 3.94 9.41
N LYS A 99 32.63 3.96 8.26
CA LYS A 99 31.98 3.93 6.95
C LYS A 99 31.18 2.65 6.73
N LEU A 100 31.69 1.51 7.17
CA LEU A 100 30.95 0.24 7.13
C LEU A 100 29.70 0.31 8.02
N LEU A 101 29.78 0.86 9.24
CA LEU A 101 28.59 1.07 10.08
C LEU A 101 27.56 1.94 9.35
N CYS A 102 28.00 3.06 8.81
CA CYS A 102 27.19 4.01 8.05
C CYS A 102 26.46 3.29 6.90
N LEU A 103 27.19 2.57 6.05
CA LEU A 103 26.63 1.78 4.95
C LEU A 103 25.63 0.71 5.43
N THR A 104 25.94 0.00 6.51
CA THR A 104 25.02 -1.03 7.04
C THR A 104 23.71 -0.42 7.55
N LEU A 105 23.78 0.75 8.20
CA LEU A 105 22.58 1.46 8.64
C LEU A 105 21.80 2.07 7.48
N GLU A 106 22.47 2.55 6.42
CA GLU A 106 21.81 3.00 5.19
C GLU A 106 21.03 1.86 4.53
N GLU A 107 21.64 0.68 4.35
CA GLU A 107 20.95 -0.49 3.77
C GLU A 107 19.80 -0.97 4.65
N PHE A 108 19.97 -0.92 5.97
CA PHE A 108 18.90 -1.23 6.92
C PHE A 108 17.72 -0.24 6.81
N VAL A 109 17.99 1.06 6.82
CA VAL A 109 16.96 2.11 6.64
C VAL A 109 16.25 1.95 5.31
N LYS A 110 16.99 1.62 4.23
CA LYS A 110 16.41 1.33 2.91
C LYS A 110 15.49 0.13 2.93
N ALA A 111 15.89 -0.96 3.58
CA ALA A 111 15.11 -2.17 3.70
C ALA A 111 13.80 -1.92 4.47
N GLU A 112 13.88 -1.34 5.67
CA GLU A 112 12.71 -1.06 6.51
C GLU A 112 11.74 -0.06 5.86
N SER A 113 12.28 0.99 5.23
CA SER A 113 11.44 1.95 4.48
C SER A 113 10.71 1.29 3.31
N SER A 114 11.34 0.31 2.66
CA SER A 114 10.74 -0.44 1.55
C SER A 114 9.64 -1.37 2.03
N VAL A 115 9.82 -2.02 3.19
CA VAL A 115 8.79 -2.84 3.85
C VAL A 115 7.57 -1.99 4.21
N GLY A 116 7.77 -0.84 4.87
CA GLY A 116 6.65 0.05 5.24
C GLY A 116 5.87 0.54 4.02
N ARG A 117 6.55 0.91 2.93
CA ARG A 117 5.88 1.27 1.67
C ARG A 117 5.09 0.11 1.06
N PHE A 118 5.58 -1.12 1.19
CA PHE A 118 4.89 -2.30 0.69
C PHE A 118 3.62 -2.59 1.51
N GLU A 119 3.68 -2.46 2.84
CA GLU A 119 2.52 -2.60 3.73
C GLU A 119 1.43 -1.55 3.39
N ASP A 120 1.83 -0.29 3.22
CA ASP A 120 0.93 0.79 2.80
C ASP A 120 0.29 0.50 1.43
N PHE A 121 1.09 0.02 0.48
CA PHE A 121 0.62 -0.35 -0.85
C PHE A 121 -0.39 -1.52 -0.77
N ALA A 122 -0.07 -2.57 -0.03
CA ALA A 122 -0.94 -3.72 0.17
C ALA A 122 -2.26 -3.34 0.84
N SER A 123 -2.22 -2.46 1.85
CA SER A 123 -3.40 -1.93 2.52
C SER A 123 -4.31 -1.16 1.56
N ARG A 124 -3.74 -0.25 0.75
CA ARG A 124 -4.50 0.49 -0.27
C ARG A 124 -5.08 -0.42 -1.35
N LEU A 125 -4.32 -1.44 -1.77
CA LEU A 125 -4.79 -2.42 -2.74
C LEU A 125 -5.98 -3.22 -2.19
N SER A 126 -5.88 -3.69 -0.95
CA SER A 126 -6.98 -4.40 -0.26
C SER A 126 -8.23 -3.54 -0.17
N ALA A 127 -8.10 -2.28 0.26
CA ALA A 127 -9.20 -1.33 0.31
C ALA A 127 -9.86 -1.13 -1.08
N GLY A 128 -9.05 -0.95 -2.14
CA GLY A 128 -9.55 -0.80 -3.51
C GLY A 128 -10.25 -2.06 -4.05
N ILE A 129 -9.79 -3.26 -3.66
CA ILE A 129 -10.44 -4.53 -3.97
C ILE A 129 -11.82 -4.57 -3.31
N THR A 130 -11.92 -4.28 -2.01
CA THR A 130 -13.19 -4.27 -1.28
C THR A 130 -14.18 -3.25 -1.86
N GLU A 131 -13.70 -2.05 -2.22
CA GLU A 131 -14.51 -1.03 -2.89
C GLU A 131 -15.03 -1.54 -4.24
N THR A 132 -14.16 -2.15 -5.05
CA THR A 132 -14.54 -2.72 -6.34
C THR A 132 -15.57 -3.84 -6.19
N GLN A 133 -15.43 -4.71 -5.18
CA GLN A 133 -16.43 -5.74 -4.87
C GLN A 133 -17.80 -5.13 -4.54
N SER A 134 -17.83 -4.01 -3.81
CA SER A 134 -19.07 -3.27 -3.50
C SER A 134 -19.73 -2.73 -4.77
N LEU A 135 -18.95 -2.06 -5.63
CA LEU A 135 -19.43 -1.53 -6.92
C LEU A 135 -19.97 -2.64 -7.84
N VAL A 136 -19.30 -3.79 -7.89
CA VAL A 136 -19.79 -4.96 -8.63
C VAL A 136 -21.14 -5.44 -8.11
N LYS A 137 -21.34 -5.50 -6.78
CA LYS A 137 -22.63 -5.88 -6.18
C LYS A 137 -23.73 -4.87 -6.55
N GLU A 138 -23.42 -3.58 -6.54
CA GLU A 138 -24.36 -2.51 -6.91
C GLU A 138 -24.76 -2.58 -8.40
N ILE A 139 -23.79 -2.79 -9.30
CA ILE A 139 -24.08 -2.96 -10.73
C ILE A 139 -24.91 -4.23 -10.95
N ARG A 140 -24.60 -5.36 -10.29
CA ARG A 140 -25.42 -6.58 -10.39
C ARG A 140 -26.87 -6.30 -10.00
N LYS A 141 -27.10 -5.60 -8.89
CA LYS A 141 -28.45 -5.20 -8.46
C LYS A 141 -29.15 -4.36 -9.53
N SER A 142 -28.48 -3.34 -10.05
CA SER A 142 -29.02 -2.48 -11.12
C SER A 142 -29.36 -3.27 -12.39
N THR A 143 -28.50 -4.21 -12.82
CA THR A 143 -28.79 -5.06 -13.99
C THR A 143 -29.97 -6.00 -13.76
N ASN A 144 -30.18 -6.50 -12.54
CA ASN A 144 -31.35 -7.30 -12.19
C ASN A 144 -32.63 -6.46 -12.20
N ASP A 145 -32.57 -5.23 -11.69
CA ASP A 145 -33.71 -4.30 -11.72
C ASP A 145 -34.08 -3.94 -13.17
N LEU A 146 -33.08 -3.67 -14.02
CA LEU A 146 -33.29 -3.44 -15.45
C LEU A 146 -33.94 -4.63 -16.15
N LYS A 147 -33.54 -5.87 -15.81
CA LYS A 147 -34.15 -7.09 -16.35
C LYS A 147 -35.63 -7.19 -15.99
N SER A 148 -35.99 -6.83 -14.75
CA SER A 148 -37.39 -6.77 -14.30
C SER A 148 -38.19 -5.72 -15.08
N ILE A 149 -37.62 -4.53 -15.31
CA ILE A 149 -38.24 -3.46 -16.10
C ILE A 149 -38.47 -3.91 -17.54
N GLN A 150 -37.46 -4.49 -18.19
CA GLN A 150 -37.54 -4.98 -19.56
C GLN A 150 -38.61 -6.07 -19.71
N SER A 151 -38.72 -6.99 -18.75
CA SER A 151 -39.77 -8.00 -18.74
C SER A 151 -41.17 -7.38 -18.65
N ARG A 152 -41.35 -6.31 -17.86
CA ARG A 152 -42.63 -5.58 -17.77
C ARG A 152 -42.94 -4.83 -19.06
N GLN A 153 -41.94 -4.18 -19.66
CA GLN A 153 -42.08 -3.50 -20.95
C GLN A 153 -42.49 -4.47 -22.06
N LYS A 154 -41.91 -5.68 -22.09
CA LYS A 154 -42.28 -6.73 -23.04
C LYS A 154 -43.72 -7.19 -22.88
N ILE A 155 -44.19 -7.37 -21.64
CA ILE A 155 -45.60 -7.71 -21.37
C ILE A 155 -46.54 -6.57 -21.76
N LEU A 156 -46.17 -5.31 -21.48
CA LEU A 156 -46.94 -4.14 -21.87
C LEU A 156 -47.06 -4.01 -23.40
N ALA A 157 -45.95 -4.20 -24.13
CA ALA A 157 -45.94 -4.22 -25.59
C ALA A 157 -46.84 -5.32 -26.15
N LEU A 158 -46.77 -6.53 -25.58
CA LEU A 158 -47.63 -7.65 -25.98
C LEU A 158 -49.12 -7.33 -25.76
N ASN A 159 -49.48 -6.80 -24.58
CA ASN A 159 -50.85 -6.43 -24.27
C ASN A 159 -51.36 -5.32 -25.22
N ALA A 160 -50.51 -4.35 -25.53
CA ALA A 160 -50.83 -3.29 -26.50
C ALA A 160 -51.03 -3.84 -27.91
N ASN A 161 -50.22 -4.83 -28.34
CA ASN A 161 -50.41 -5.52 -29.62
C ASN A 161 -51.73 -6.29 -29.69
N ILE A 162 -52.12 -6.97 -28.60
CA ILE A 162 -53.42 -7.66 -28.52
C ILE A 162 -54.57 -6.67 -28.66
N GLU A 163 -54.53 -5.54 -27.95
CA GLU A 163 -55.60 -4.54 -28.01
C GLU A 163 -55.63 -3.81 -29.35
N ALA A 164 -54.47 -3.55 -29.96
CA ALA A 164 -54.37 -3.01 -31.32
C ALA A 164 -55.00 -3.96 -32.35
N ALA A 165 -54.73 -5.26 -32.26
CA ALA A 165 -55.35 -6.26 -33.12
C ALA A 165 -56.87 -6.33 -32.90
N ARG A 166 -57.33 -6.21 -31.65
CA ARG A 166 -58.75 -6.19 -31.28
C ARG A 166 -59.51 -4.99 -31.84
N ALA A 167 -58.85 -3.82 -31.92
CA ALA A 167 -59.41 -2.61 -32.52
C ALA A 167 -59.43 -2.63 -34.07
N GLY A 168 -58.90 -3.67 -34.71
CA GLY A 168 -58.92 -3.85 -36.15
C GLY A 168 -58.20 -2.73 -36.90
N GLU A 169 -58.84 -2.15 -37.91
CA GLU A 169 -58.26 -1.07 -38.73
C GLU A 169 -57.88 0.17 -37.90
N HIS A 170 -58.65 0.48 -36.85
CA HIS A 170 -58.37 1.63 -35.98
C HIS A 170 -57.14 1.42 -35.08
N GLY A 171 -56.73 0.17 -34.86
CA GLY A 171 -55.59 -0.18 -34.02
C GLY A 171 -54.25 -0.33 -34.75
N LYS A 172 -54.23 -0.32 -36.10
CA LYS A 172 -53.01 -0.58 -36.89
C LYS A 172 -51.83 0.30 -36.50
N GLY A 173 -52.04 1.61 -36.30
CA GLY A 173 -50.99 2.53 -35.88
C GLY A 173 -50.42 2.23 -34.49
N PHE A 174 -51.29 1.84 -33.55
CA PHE A 174 -50.88 1.44 -32.20
C PHE A 174 -50.12 0.11 -32.20
N GLY A 175 -50.49 -0.83 -33.08
CA GLY A 175 -49.77 -2.10 -33.24
C GLY A 175 -48.31 -1.89 -33.68
N VAL A 176 -48.07 -0.99 -34.63
CA VAL A 176 -46.70 -0.67 -35.08
C VAL A 176 -45.85 -0.13 -33.93
N VAL A 177 -46.40 0.77 -33.11
CA VAL A 177 -45.70 1.32 -31.94
C VAL A 177 -45.43 0.25 -30.90
N ALA A 178 -46.42 -0.61 -30.62
CA ALA A 178 -46.29 -1.68 -29.65
C ALA A 178 -45.26 -2.74 -30.07
N ASP A 179 -45.20 -3.11 -31.36
CA ASP A 179 -44.13 -3.96 -31.90
C ASP A 179 -42.75 -3.31 -31.71
N GLU A 180 -42.59 -2.01 -31.98
CA GLU A 180 -41.31 -1.32 -31.82
C GLU A 180 -40.88 -1.27 -30.35
N VAL A 181 -41.80 -1.03 -29.41
CA VAL A 181 -41.52 -1.10 -27.96
C VAL A 181 -41.09 -2.52 -27.54
N GLY A 182 -41.71 -3.55 -28.12
CA GLY A 182 -41.31 -4.94 -27.91
C GLY A 182 -39.87 -5.21 -28.38
N ARG A 183 -39.53 -4.77 -29.58
CA ARG A 183 -38.17 -4.89 -30.14
C ARG A 183 -37.14 -4.12 -29.31
N LEU A 184 -37.49 -2.92 -28.85
CA LEU A 184 -36.63 -2.11 -27.99
C LEU A 184 -36.38 -2.81 -26.64
N SER A 185 -37.40 -3.45 -26.07
CA SER A 185 -37.29 -4.21 -24.82
C SER A 185 -36.36 -5.41 -24.98
N ASP A 186 -36.46 -6.13 -26.11
CA ASP A 186 -35.59 -7.27 -26.42
C ASP A 186 -34.14 -6.83 -26.66
N SER A 187 -33.93 -5.75 -27.41
CA SER A 187 -32.60 -5.15 -27.64
C SER A 187 -31.96 -4.69 -26.33
N SER A 188 -32.74 -4.01 -25.48
CA SER A 188 -32.31 -3.57 -24.15
C SER A 188 -31.91 -4.76 -23.28
N SER A 189 -32.68 -5.86 -23.32
CA SER A 189 -32.37 -7.10 -22.58
C SER A 189 -31.03 -7.70 -23.00
N ALA A 190 -30.77 -7.77 -24.31
CA ALA A 190 -29.51 -8.29 -24.83
C ALA A 190 -28.29 -7.42 -24.42
N VAL A 191 -28.46 -6.10 -24.34
CA VAL A 191 -27.40 -5.21 -23.83
C VAL A 191 -27.19 -5.43 -22.33
N ASN A 192 -28.26 -5.56 -21.56
CA ASN A 192 -28.18 -5.78 -20.12
C ASN A 192 -27.49 -7.12 -19.78
N GLU A 193 -27.76 -8.19 -20.55
CA GLU A 193 -27.06 -9.48 -20.41
C GLU A 193 -25.56 -9.37 -20.68
N LYS A 194 -25.16 -8.58 -21.70
CA LYS A 194 -23.74 -8.29 -21.94
C LYS A 194 -23.11 -7.59 -20.74
N ILE A 195 -23.78 -6.58 -20.16
CA ILE A 195 -23.30 -5.90 -18.95
C ILE A 195 -23.13 -6.91 -17.81
N SER A 196 -24.14 -7.74 -17.54
CA SER A 196 -24.05 -8.77 -16.50
C SER A 196 -22.87 -9.72 -16.71
N SER A 197 -22.57 -10.09 -17.97
CA SER A 197 -21.41 -10.93 -18.29
C SER A 197 -20.07 -10.23 -17.98
N VAL A 198 -19.94 -8.94 -18.29
CA VAL A 198 -18.73 -8.16 -17.99
C VAL A 198 -18.55 -8.00 -16.49
N VAL A 199 -19.64 -7.71 -15.77
CA VAL A 199 -19.64 -7.59 -14.30
C VAL A 199 -19.29 -8.93 -13.63
N LYS A 200 -19.73 -10.06 -14.19
CA LYS A 200 -19.31 -11.38 -13.72
C LYS A 200 -17.79 -11.56 -13.85
N ARG A 201 -17.21 -11.23 -15.01
CA ARG A 201 -15.77 -11.30 -15.24
C ARG A 201 -14.97 -10.37 -14.32
N ILE A 202 -15.46 -9.15 -14.07
CA ILE A 202 -14.84 -8.23 -13.10
C ILE A 202 -14.86 -8.87 -11.70
N ALA A 203 -15.97 -9.47 -11.29
CA ALA A 203 -16.07 -10.13 -9.99
C ALA A 203 -15.06 -11.29 -9.84
N GLU A 204 -14.90 -12.11 -10.88
CA GLU A 204 -13.92 -13.22 -10.90
C GLU A 204 -12.49 -12.71 -10.76
N VAL A 205 -12.12 -11.66 -11.51
CA VAL A 205 -10.79 -11.03 -11.40
C VAL A 205 -10.57 -10.49 -9.99
N VAL A 206 -11.55 -9.79 -9.42
CA VAL A 206 -11.44 -9.21 -8.09
C VAL A 206 -11.35 -10.28 -7.00
N SER A 207 -12.09 -11.40 -7.12
CA SER A 207 -11.98 -12.55 -6.20
C SER A 207 -10.60 -13.19 -6.27
N SER A 208 -10.03 -13.33 -7.47
CA SER A 208 -8.66 -13.86 -7.62
C SER A 208 -7.60 -12.96 -6.97
N LEU A 209 -7.87 -11.65 -6.87
CA LEU A 209 -6.98 -10.69 -6.22
C LEU A 209 -7.15 -10.65 -4.69
N SER A 210 -8.34 -10.94 -4.16
CA SER A 210 -8.59 -10.98 -2.71
C SER A 210 -8.07 -12.25 -2.03
N GLY A 211 -7.67 -13.27 -2.81
CA GLY A 211 -7.24 -14.57 -2.25
C GLY A 211 -8.39 -15.38 -1.65
N GLU A 212 -9.64 -14.93 -1.80
CA GLU A 212 -10.82 -15.73 -1.51
C GLU A 212 -11.08 -16.63 -2.71
N GLU A 213 -10.63 -17.88 -2.62
CA GLU A 213 -11.14 -18.95 -3.47
C GLU A 213 -12.66 -19.00 -3.27
N LEU A 214 -13.39 -18.86 -4.37
CA LEU A 214 -14.83 -19.02 -4.39
C LEU A 214 -15.16 -20.42 -3.86
N GLU A 215 -15.64 -20.51 -2.64
CA GLU A 215 -16.58 -21.58 -2.30
C GLU A 215 -17.79 -21.35 -3.21
N GLU A 216 -17.79 -22.06 -4.35
CA GLU A 216 -18.99 -22.26 -5.15
C GLU A 216 -20.08 -22.80 -4.23
N GLN A 217 -21.04 -21.93 -3.88
CA GLN A 217 -22.30 -22.40 -3.34
C GLN A 217 -23.02 -23.17 -4.45
N ALA A 218 -22.93 -24.50 -4.35
CA ALA A 218 -23.68 -25.48 -5.12
C ALA A 218 -25.20 -25.38 -4.87
#